data_AF-A0A835J2L1-F1
#
_entry.id   AF-A0A835J2L1-F1
#
_cell.length_a   1.000
_cell.length_b   1.000
_cell.length_c   1.000
_cell.angle_alpha   90.00
_cell.angle_beta   90.00
_cell.angle_gamma   90.00
#
_symmetry.space_group_name_H-M   'P 1'
#
loop_
_entity.id
_entity.type
_entity.pdbx_description
1 polymer ?
#
loop_
_entity_poly.entity_id
_entity_poly.type
_entity_poly.pdbx_seq_one_letter_code
_entity_poly.pdbx_strand_id
1 'polypeptide(L)'
;MTSRKKPESLNKMPLPSEIRRSSPGTRTATKRALLIGVTYKRKYKLKGTINDVKSMRELLINNFGFKEENILVLTEQGTTRKKILESMELLVKDCQAGDSLVFYFSGHGKRQLDFEGDERDGFDENICPVDFLTEGMIIDNEINSLIVWPLKKDVTLHAIVDACHSGTVLDLEHVYNREQKRWEDNSPPSGNARKHTDGGLAISISACLDHEIAADTSAFTKTMNGALTYLLVYMVKKYPGLTYGDLLDLIHEELSKFNEGGCRPAKFLRKIFKNQLLQTPQISSSEQFDVYKKHFLF
;
A
#
# COMPACT_ATOMS: atom_id res chain seq x y z
N MET A 1 23.02 -38.03 -11.56
CA MET A 1 22.53 -37.59 -10.23
C MET A 1 22.67 -36.09 -10.14
N THR A 2 21.60 -35.33 -10.36
CA THR A 2 21.56 -33.89 -10.08
C THR A 2 20.22 -33.59 -9.40
N SER A 3 20.26 -33.59 -8.07
CA SER A 3 19.11 -33.29 -7.22
C SER A 3 18.72 -31.82 -7.39
N ARG A 4 17.54 -31.57 -7.97
CA ARG A 4 16.91 -30.25 -7.96
C ARG A 4 16.40 -29.98 -6.55
N LYS A 5 17.03 -29.06 -5.82
CA LYS A 5 16.48 -28.52 -4.57
C LYS A 5 15.13 -27.86 -4.88
N LYS A 6 14.07 -28.33 -4.20
CA LYS A 6 12.77 -27.66 -4.11
C LYS A 6 12.97 -26.28 -3.48
N PRO A 7 12.28 -25.22 -3.94
CA PRO A 7 12.25 -23.95 -3.21
C PRO A 7 11.55 -24.16 -1.87
N GLU A 8 12.21 -23.75 -0.78
CA GLU A 8 11.66 -23.73 0.57
C GLU A 8 10.44 -22.79 0.59
N SER A 9 9.32 -23.33 1.05
CA SER A 9 8.11 -22.54 1.29
C SER A 9 8.36 -21.59 2.44
N LEU A 10 8.51 -20.30 2.14
CA LEU A 10 8.56 -19.24 3.14
C LEU A 10 7.21 -19.18 3.89
N ASN A 11 7.29 -19.48 5.19
CA ASN A 11 6.40 -19.20 6.32
C ASN A 11 4.88 -19.14 6.09
N LYS A 12 4.17 -20.11 6.66
CA LYS A 12 2.74 -20.00 7.00
C LYS A 12 2.61 -19.27 8.34
N MET A 13 1.65 -18.34 8.46
CA MET A 13 1.20 -17.90 9.79
C MET A 13 0.70 -19.12 10.58
N PRO A 14 1.07 -19.30 11.85
CA PRO A 14 0.45 -20.32 12.68
C PRO A 14 -1.05 -19.98 12.85
N LEU A 15 -1.90 -20.99 12.73
CA LEU A 15 -3.29 -20.91 13.15
C LEU A 15 -3.33 -20.68 14.68
N PRO A 16 -4.20 -19.82 15.22
CA PRO A 16 -4.27 -19.52 16.66
C PRO A 16 -4.61 -20.70 17.59
N SER A 17 -4.76 -21.93 17.09
CA SER A 17 -5.31 -23.06 17.85
C SER A 17 -4.32 -23.83 18.74
N GLU A 18 -3.08 -23.37 18.92
CA GLU A 18 -2.13 -23.97 19.89
C GLU A 18 -1.78 -23.05 21.08
N ILE A 19 -2.56 -21.98 21.29
CA ILE A 19 -2.43 -21.17 22.51
C ILE A 19 -3.08 -21.93 23.66
N ARG A 20 -2.24 -22.54 24.51
CA ARG A 20 -2.62 -22.97 25.86
C ARG A 20 -3.46 -21.86 26.51
N ARG A 21 -4.65 -22.22 26.98
CA ARG A 21 -5.54 -21.34 27.75
C ARG A 21 -4.75 -20.67 28.86
N SER A 22 -4.30 -19.44 28.62
CA SER A 22 -3.79 -18.55 29.63
C SER A 22 -4.94 -17.65 30.06
N SER A 23 -4.99 -17.38 31.35
CA SER A 23 -5.96 -16.54 32.05
C SER A 23 -6.24 -15.21 31.34
N PRO A 24 -7.37 -14.52 31.60
CA PRO A 24 -7.70 -13.23 30.97
C PRO A 24 -6.77 -12.14 31.47
N GLY A 25 -5.53 -12.13 30.99
CA GLY A 25 -4.64 -10.99 31.00
C GLY A 25 -4.96 -10.10 29.80
N THR A 26 -4.86 -8.79 29.98
CA THR A 26 -4.92 -7.80 28.88
C THR A 26 -3.96 -8.22 27.76
N ARG A 27 -4.51 -8.65 26.62
CA ARG A 27 -3.75 -8.95 25.41
C ARG A 27 -2.95 -7.69 25.03
N THR A 28 -1.65 -7.82 24.80
CA THR A 28 -0.86 -6.69 24.32
C THR A 28 -1.22 -6.38 22.87
N ALA A 29 -1.36 -5.09 22.56
CA ALA A 29 -1.54 -4.59 21.20
C ALA A 29 -0.56 -5.29 20.23
N THR A 30 -1.08 -5.79 19.12
CA THR A 30 -0.29 -6.57 18.16
C THR A 30 -0.07 -5.78 16.88
N LYS A 31 1.19 -5.74 16.43
CA LYS A 31 1.58 -5.22 15.12
C LYS A 31 1.63 -6.35 14.10
N ARG A 32 0.88 -6.24 12.99
CA ARG A 32 0.80 -7.26 11.92
C ARG A 32 0.92 -6.62 10.54
N ALA A 33 1.56 -7.31 9.61
CA ALA A 33 1.72 -6.78 8.25
C ALA A 33 1.49 -7.85 7.18
N LEU A 34 0.92 -7.42 6.05
CA LEU A 34 0.84 -8.16 4.80
C LEU A 34 1.63 -7.40 3.73
N LEU A 35 2.72 -8.00 3.24
CA LEU A 35 3.59 -7.39 2.24
C LEU A 35 3.51 -8.18 0.93
N ILE A 36 3.08 -7.54 -0.16
CA ILE A 36 2.81 -8.17 -1.44
C ILE A 36 3.70 -7.54 -2.51
N GLY A 37 4.47 -8.37 -3.22
CA GLY A 37 5.34 -7.93 -4.32
C GLY A 37 5.15 -8.79 -5.56
N VAL A 38 4.58 -8.20 -6.62
CA VAL A 38 4.25 -8.92 -7.86
C VAL A 38 5.21 -8.54 -8.97
N THR A 39 5.93 -9.51 -9.55
CA THR A 39 6.92 -9.26 -10.62
C THR A 39 6.41 -9.54 -12.03
N TYR A 40 5.33 -10.31 -12.17
CA TYR A 40 4.72 -10.72 -13.44
C TYR A 40 5.67 -11.41 -14.43
N LYS A 41 5.13 -11.85 -15.58
CA LYS A 41 5.89 -12.49 -16.66
C LYS A 41 5.68 -11.77 -17.99
N ARG A 42 6.59 -12.02 -18.95
CA ARG A 42 6.52 -11.54 -20.35
C ARG A 42 6.39 -10.01 -20.41
N LYS A 43 5.41 -9.50 -21.18
CA LYS A 43 5.22 -8.07 -21.46
C LYS A 43 4.86 -7.22 -20.23
N TYR A 44 4.37 -7.83 -19.15
CA TYR A 44 4.00 -7.14 -17.92
C TYR A 44 5.11 -7.16 -16.86
N LYS A 45 6.30 -7.68 -17.18
CA LYS A 45 7.35 -7.90 -16.19
C LYS A 45 7.80 -6.60 -15.51
N LEU A 46 7.75 -6.60 -14.18
CA LEU A 46 8.37 -5.61 -13.32
C LEU A 46 9.68 -6.15 -12.74
N LYS A 47 10.59 -5.23 -12.45
CA LYS A 47 11.82 -5.50 -11.69
C LYS A 47 11.79 -4.59 -10.47
N GLY A 48 12.23 -5.08 -9.32
CA GLY A 48 12.33 -4.27 -8.10
C GLY A 48 11.32 -4.63 -7.02
N THR A 49 10.12 -5.12 -7.37
CA THR A 49 9.04 -5.36 -6.39
C THR A 49 9.42 -6.28 -5.22
N ILE A 50 10.27 -7.29 -5.46
CA ILE A 50 10.84 -8.13 -4.39
C ILE A 50 11.76 -7.34 -3.47
N ASN A 51 12.59 -6.43 -4.00
CA ASN A 51 13.45 -5.57 -3.20
C ASN A 51 12.64 -4.52 -2.43
N ASP A 52 11.54 -4.04 -3.01
CA ASP A 52 10.64 -3.09 -2.34
C ASP A 52 9.99 -3.76 -1.12
N VAL A 53 9.47 -4.98 -1.28
CA VAL A 53 8.97 -5.82 -0.17
C VAL A 53 10.03 -6.03 0.90
N LYS A 54 11.28 -6.34 0.52
CA LYS A 54 12.38 -6.51 1.48
C LYS A 54 12.65 -5.23 2.25
N SER A 55 12.69 -4.08 1.56
CA SER A 55 12.95 -2.78 2.15
C SER A 55 11.87 -2.39 3.16
N MET A 56 10.59 -2.62 2.82
CA MET A 56 9.47 -2.42 3.73
C MET A 56 9.51 -3.36 4.92
N ARG A 57 9.78 -4.65 4.71
CA ARG A 57 9.92 -5.61 5.80
C ARG A 57 11.00 -5.20 6.79
N GLU A 58 12.17 -4.82 6.30
CA GLU A 58 13.27 -4.35 7.14
C GLU A 58 12.92 -3.05 7.87
N LEU A 59 12.21 -2.11 7.23
CA LEU A 59 11.73 -0.89 7.87
C LEU A 59 10.79 -1.23 9.04
N LEU A 60 9.79 -2.08 8.81
CA LEU A 60 8.81 -2.45 9.84
C LEU A 60 9.46 -3.13 11.04
N ILE A 61 10.40 -4.05 10.81
CA ILE A 61 11.11 -4.75 11.89
C ILE A 61 12.04 -3.80 12.64
N ASN A 62 12.93 -3.12 11.93
CA ASN A 62 14.05 -2.41 12.56
C ASN A 62 13.67 -1.02 13.09
N ASN A 63 12.62 -0.39 12.54
CA ASN A 63 12.24 0.97 12.91
C ASN A 63 10.89 1.05 13.64
N PHE A 64 9.99 0.08 13.43
CA PHE A 64 8.63 0.12 13.99
C PHE A 64 8.29 -1.05 14.92
N GLY A 65 9.23 -1.96 15.16
CA GLY A 65 9.08 -3.03 16.15
C GLY A 65 8.08 -4.13 15.76
N PHE A 66 7.83 -4.31 14.46
CA PHE A 66 7.05 -5.47 14.00
C PHE A 66 7.87 -6.74 14.22
N LYS A 67 7.24 -7.75 14.81
CA LYS A 67 7.86 -9.07 14.95
C LYS A 67 7.84 -9.81 13.62
N GLU A 68 8.92 -10.51 13.31
CA GLU A 68 9.07 -11.24 12.05
C GLU A 68 7.95 -12.26 11.82
N GLU A 69 7.51 -12.95 12.87
CA GLU A 69 6.41 -13.92 12.83
C GLU A 69 5.03 -13.31 12.54
N ASN A 70 4.88 -11.98 12.69
CA ASN A 70 3.63 -11.25 12.43
C ASN A 70 3.61 -10.59 11.04
N ILE A 71 4.61 -10.83 10.20
CA ILE A 71 4.70 -10.28 8.85
C ILE A 71 4.50 -11.41 7.84
N LEU A 72 3.37 -11.38 7.15
CA LEU A 72 3.08 -12.27 6.03
C LEU A 72 3.61 -11.65 4.73
N VAL A 73 4.39 -12.41 3.97
CA VAL A 73 4.98 -11.95 2.71
C VAL A 73 4.49 -12.81 1.55
N LEU A 74 3.91 -12.18 0.53
CA LEU A 74 3.53 -12.81 -0.73
C LEU A 74 4.39 -12.28 -1.87
N THR A 75 5.18 -13.16 -2.49
CA THR A 75 5.94 -12.85 -3.70
C THR A 75 5.80 -13.96 -4.74
N GLU A 76 6.06 -13.62 -6.01
CA GLU A 76 6.12 -14.59 -7.12
C GLU A 76 4.85 -15.45 -7.27
N GLN A 77 4.95 -16.78 -7.25
CA GLN A 77 3.82 -17.72 -7.35
C GLN A 77 2.87 -17.66 -6.13
N GLY A 78 3.24 -16.94 -5.06
CA GLY A 78 2.39 -16.69 -3.91
C GLY A 78 1.35 -15.59 -4.12
N THR A 79 1.43 -14.83 -5.20
CA THR A 79 0.64 -13.60 -5.42
C THR A 79 -0.58 -13.83 -6.33
N THR A 80 -1.22 -15.00 -6.22
CA THR A 80 -2.47 -15.29 -6.92
C THR A 80 -3.63 -14.51 -6.31
N ARG A 81 -4.65 -14.20 -7.10
CA ARG A 81 -5.84 -13.46 -6.65
C ARG A 81 -6.40 -14.03 -5.36
N LYS A 82 -6.68 -15.34 -5.37
CA LYS A 82 -7.18 -16.09 -4.20
C LYS A 82 -6.31 -15.91 -2.95
N LYS A 83 -4.98 -16.06 -3.07
CA LYS A 83 -4.07 -15.97 -1.91
C LYS A 83 -3.99 -14.56 -1.35
N ILE A 84 -4.07 -13.55 -2.21
CA ILE A 84 -4.07 -12.15 -1.80
C ILE A 84 -5.32 -11.87 -0.96
N LEU A 85 -6.51 -12.26 -1.43
CA LEU A 85 -7.76 -12.08 -0.70
C LEU A 85 -7.78 -12.84 0.65
N GLU A 86 -7.39 -14.12 0.64
CA GLU A 86 -7.26 -14.91 1.88
C GLU A 86 -6.29 -14.26 2.88
N SER A 87 -5.21 -13.64 2.39
CA SER A 87 -4.22 -12.98 3.24
C SER A 87 -4.71 -11.63 3.78
N MET A 88 -5.52 -10.90 3.01
CA MET A 88 -6.21 -9.69 3.46
C MET A 88 -7.17 -10.00 4.61
N GLU A 89 -7.96 -11.06 4.48
CA GLU A 89 -8.84 -11.53 5.58
C GLU A 89 -8.01 -11.87 6.83
N LEU A 90 -6.89 -12.59 6.67
CA LEU A 90 -6.01 -12.95 7.77
C LEU A 90 -5.37 -11.72 8.46
N LEU A 91 -5.08 -10.64 7.71
CA LEU A 91 -4.49 -9.42 8.25
C LEU A 91 -5.40 -8.79 9.30
N VAL A 92 -6.70 -8.67 9.01
CA VAL A 92 -7.68 -8.01 9.89
C VAL A 92 -8.37 -8.96 10.86
N LYS A 93 -8.26 -10.28 10.64
CA LYS A 93 -8.89 -11.30 11.46
C LYS A 93 -8.59 -11.10 12.95
N ASP A 94 -9.62 -11.14 13.78
CA ASP A 94 -9.54 -11.03 15.24
C ASP A 94 -8.77 -9.78 15.73
N CYS A 95 -8.75 -8.68 14.95
CA CYS A 95 -8.18 -7.42 15.40
C CYS A 95 -8.93 -6.88 16.63
N GLN A 96 -8.21 -6.30 17.57
CA GLN A 96 -8.78 -5.64 18.74
C GLN A 96 -8.14 -4.27 18.95
N ALA A 97 -8.81 -3.43 19.75
CA ALA A 97 -8.34 -2.11 20.14
C ALA A 97 -6.83 -2.09 20.47
N GLY A 98 -6.12 -1.14 19.86
CA GLY A 98 -4.67 -0.96 19.96
C GLY A 98 -3.85 -1.69 18.89
N ASP A 99 -4.42 -2.61 18.12
CA ASP A 99 -3.68 -3.29 17.04
C ASP A 99 -3.28 -2.31 15.93
N SER A 100 -2.09 -2.54 15.36
CA SER A 100 -1.53 -1.78 14.24
C SER A 100 -1.29 -2.73 13.07
N LEU A 101 -1.91 -2.43 11.94
CA LEU A 101 -1.94 -3.26 10.75
C LEU A 101 -1.25 -2.53 9.60
N VAL A 102 -0.45 -3.25 8.82
CA VAL A 102 0.16 -2.72 7.60
C VAL A 102 -0.23 -3.56 6.41
N PHE A 103 -0.84 -2.93 5.41
CA PHE A 103 -1.04 -3.50 4.09
C PHE A 103 -0.05 -2.84 3.12
N TYR A 104 0.79 -3.63 2.45
CA TYR A 104 1.74 -3.12 1.48
C TYR A 104 1.63 -3.86 0.16
N PHE A 105 1.57 -3.10 -0.93
CA PHE A 105 1.53 -3.65 -2.28
C PHE A 105 2.52 -2.93 -3.19
N SER A 106 3.35 -3.69 -3.90
CA SER A 106 4.17 -3.21 -5.02
C SER A 106 3.96 -4.08 -6.25
N GLY A 107 3.47 -3.49 -7.33
CA GLY A 107 3.01 -4.20 -8.51
C GLY A 107 2.41 -3.30 -9.58
N HIS A 108 1.62 -3.89 -10.47
CA HIS A 108 0.79 -3.14 -11.42
C HIS A 108 -0.53 -2.74 -10.77
N GLY A 109 -0.92 -1.52 -11.07
CA GLY A 109 -2.27 -1.02 -10.85
C GLY A 109 -2.90 -0.59 -12.18
N LYS A 110 -4.22 -0.54 -12.20
CA LYS A 110 -5.02 -0.15 -13.36
C LYS A 110 -6.25 0.62 -12.92
N ARG A 111 -6.89 1.24 -13.91
CA ARG A 111 -8.25 1.75 -13.82
C ARG A 111 -9.17 0.96 -14.75
N GLN A 112 -10.40 0.76 -14.35
CA GLN A 112 -11.49 0.25 -15.20
C GLN A 112 -12.72 1.15 -15.03
N LEU A 113 -13.68 1.13 -15.95
CA LEU A 113 -14.92 1.90 -15.74
C LEU A 113 -15.63 1.39 -14.50
N ASP A 114 -16.07 2.33 -13.67
CA ASP A 114 -16.99 2.09 -12.56
C ASP A 114 -18.40 1.81 -13.15
N PHE A 115 -19.01 0.70 -12.71
CA PHE A 115 -20.37 0.31 -13.06
C PHE A 115 -21.36 0.43 -11.90
N GLU A 116 -20.88 0.65 -10.68
CA GLU A 116 -21.67 0.81 -9.46
C GLU A 116 -21.99 2.28 -9.16
N GLY A 117 -21.25 3.22 -9.77
CA GLY A 117 -21.50 4.66 -9.69
C GLY A 117 -21.11 5.25 -8.34
N ASP A 118 -20.14 4.65 -7.68
CA ASP A 118 -19.60 5.06 -6.40
C ASP A 118 -18.27 5.83 -6.50
N GLU A 119 -17.68 5.90 -7.70
CA GLU A 119 -16.52 6.73 -7.98
C GLU A 119 -16.86 8.12 -8.50
N ARG A 120 -16.17 9.14 -7.97
CA ARG A 120 -16.38 10.53 -8.38
C ARG A 120 -15.92 10.82 -9.79
N ASP A 121 -14.91 10.12 -10.26
CA ASP A 121 -14.40 10.26 -11.63
C ASP A 121 -14.81 9.11 -12.56
N GLY A 122 -15.61 8.16 -12.04
CA GLY A 122 -16.22 7.08 -12.81
C GLY A 122 -15.28 5.93 -13.16
N PHE A 123 -14.19 5.73 -12.42
CA PHE A 123 -13.28 4.61 -12.63
C PHE A 123 -12.81 3.95 -11.32
N ASP A 124 -13.03 2.64 -11.18
CA ASP A 124 -12.41 1.85 -10.10
C ASP A 124 -10.89 1.75 -10.28
N GLU A 125 -10.17 1.84 -9.19
CA GLU A 125 -8.77 1.42 -9.10
C GLU A 125 -8.64 -0.07 -8.84
N ASN A 126 -7.57 -0.66 -9.36
CA ASN A 126 -7.35 -2.10 -9.22
C ASN A 126 -5.89 -2.42 -8.98
N ILE A 127 -5.63 -3.42 -8.15
CA ILE A 127 -4.32 -4.08 -8.07
C ILE A 127 -4.35 -5.36 -8.92
N CYS A 128 -3.22 -5.69 -9.55
CA CYS A 128 -3.12 -6.85 -10.42
C CYS A 128 -2.41 -8.03 -9.71
N PRO A 129 -3.11 -9.14 -9.39
CA PRO A 129 -2.46 -10.40 -9.01
C PRO A 129 -1.58 -10.98 -10.13
N VAL A 130 -0.75 -11.99 -9.85
CA VAL A 130 0.10 -12.61 -10.88
C VAL A 130 -0.71 -13.32 -11.98
N ASP A 131 -1.92 -13.76 -11.64
CA ASP A 131 -2.88 -14.48 -12.48
C ASP A 131 -4.04 -13.59 -12.95
N PHE A 132 -3.87 -12.26 -12.94
CA PHE A 132 -4.93 -11.30 -13.30
C PHE A 132 -5.52 -11.49 -14.71
N LEU A 133 -4.79 -12.14 -15.63
CA LEU A 133 -5.28 -12.44 -16.97
C LEU A 133 -6.34 -13.55 -17.01
N THR A 134 -6.35 -14.43 -16.01
CA THR A 134 -7.28 -15.57 -15.93
C THR A 134 -8.30 -15.39 -14.81
N GLU A 135 -7.87 -14.87 -13.66
CA GLU A 135 -8.71 -14.71 -12.46
C GLU A 135 -9.25 -13.29 -12.27
N GLY A 136 -8.85 -12.35 -13.14
CA GLY A 136 -9.22 -10.94 -13.02
C GLY A 136 -8.37 -10.15 -12.03
N MET A 137 -8.62 -8.85 -11.99
CA MET A 137 -7.97 -7.91 -11.06
C MET A 137 -8.66 -7.99 -9.68
N ILE A 138 -8.11 -7.29 -8.69
CA ILE A 138 -8.80 -7.03 -7.42
C ILE A 138 -9.13 -5.55 -7.40
N ILE A 139 -10.42 -5.23 -7.33
CA ILE A 139 -10.93 -3.86 -7.34
C ILE A 139 -10.84 -3.26 -5.93
N ASP A 140 -10.74 -1.95 -5.84
CA ASP A 140 -10.79 -1.13 -4.62
C ASP A 140 -11.95 -1.47 -3.67
N ASN A 141 -13.16 -1.65 -4.19
CA ASN A 141 -14.34 -2.04 -3.41
C ASN A 141 -14.14 -3.39 -2.68
N GLU A 142 -13.49 -4.36 -3.34
CA GLU A 142 -13.12 -5.63 -2.70
C GLU A 142 -12.06 -5.44 -1.62
N ILE A 143 -11.05 -4.61 -1.88
CA ILE A 143 -10.01 -4.29 -0.90
C ILE A 143 -10.66 -3.63 0.33
N ASN A 144 -11.49 -2.62 0.12
CA ASN A 144 -12.15 -1.86 1.17
C ASN A 144 -13.02 -2.78 2.04
N SER A 145 -13.86 -3.62 1.43
CA SER A 145 -14.70 -4.56 2.17
C SER A 145 -13.91 -5.55 3.04
N LEU A 146 -12.71 -5.96 2.58
CA LEU A 146 -11.88 -6.94 3.28
C LEU A 146 -11.01 -6.34 4.37
N ILE A 147 -10.42 -5.16 4.17
CA ILE A 147 -9.43 -4.62 5.12
C ILE A 147 -9.81 -3.29 5.76
N VAL A 148 -10.80 -2.55 5.23
CA VAL A 148 -11.24 -1.26 5.77
C VAL A 148 -12.51 -1.41 6.60
N TRP A 149 -13.57 -2.00 6.04
CA TRP A 149 -14.85 -2.19 6.75
C TRP A 149 -14.70 -2.91 8.10
N PRO A 150 -13.84 -3.95 8.25
CA PRO A 150 -13.79 -4.71 9.51
C PRO A 150 -13.04 -4.02 10.64
N LEU A 151 -12.37 -2.89 10.38
CA LEU A 151 -11.50 -2.22 11.36
C LEU A 151 -12.31 -1.69 12.54
N LYS A 152 -12.11 -2.33 13.70
CA LYS A 152 -12.76 -1.98 14.95
C LYS A 152 -12.15 -0.74 15.57
N LYS A 153 -12.89 -0.13 16.50
CA LYS A 153 -12.43 0.99 17.31
C LYS A 153 -11.02 0.78 17.86
N ASP A 154 -10.20 1.83 17.76
CA ASP A 154 -8.80 1.90 18.19
C ASP A 154 -7.84 0.94 17.45
N VAL A 155 -8.27 0.28 16.36
CA VAL A 155 -7.38 -0.40 15.40
C VAL A 155 -6.93 0.60 14.36
N THR A 156 -5.64 0.60 14.01
CA THR A 156 -5.11 1.41 12.90
C THR A 156 -4.62 0.51 11.78
N LEU A 157 -5.03 0.79 10.54
CA LEU A 157 -4.49 0.23 9.31
C LEU A 157 -3.74 1.31 8.54
N HIS A 158 -2.49 1.03 8.20
CA HIS A 158 -1.74 1.78 7.20
C HIS A 158 -1.60 0.98 5.93
N ALA A 159 -2.07 1.54 4.82
CA ALA A 159 -1.83 1.00 3.50
C ALA A 159 -0.75 1.81 2.79
N ILE A 160 0.24 1.13 2.22
CA ILE A 160 1.25 1.74 1.35
C ILE A 160 1.18 1.03 0.01
N VAL A 161 0.76 1.74 -1.05
CA VAL A 161 0.50 1.14 -2.35
C VAL A 161 1.38 1.79 -3.43
N ASP A 162 2.38 1.05 -3.88
CA ASP A 162 3.31 1.43 -4.95
C ASP A 162 2.86 0.76 -6.26
N ALA A 163 1.79 1.33 -6.84
CA ALA A 163 1.19 0.90 -8.09
C ALA A 163 0.73 2.13 -8.90
N CYS A 164 0.58 2.00 -10.21
CA CYS A 164 0.04 3.10 -11.03
C CYS A 164 -1.47 3.22 -10.83
N HIS A 165 -1.98 4.45 -10.81
CA HIS A 165 -3.39 4.75 -10.60
C HIS A 165 -3.95 4.08 -9.34
N SER A 166 -3.31 4.29 -8.18
CA SER A 166 -3.76 3.68 -6.92
C SER A 166 -4.11 4.72 -5.86
N GLY A 167 -4.29 5.99 -6.25
CA GLY A 167 -4.54 7.11 -5.34
C GLY A 167 -5.69 6.85 -4.35
N THR A 168 -6.75 6.24 -4.85
CA THR A 168 -7.99 5.91 -4.14
C THR A 168 -8.23 4.41 -3.98
N VAL A 169 -7.23 3.55 -4.21
CA VAL A 169 -7.32 2.06 -4.20
C VAL A 169 -7.85 1.39 -2.92
N LEU A 170 -8.04 2.17 -1.85
CA LEU A 170 -8.62 1.71 -0.60
C LEU A 170 -10.03 2.28 -0.36
N ASP A 171 -10.58 3.09 -1.26
CA ASP A 171 -11.87 3.76 -1.14
C ASP A 171 -12.10 4.47 0.19
N LEU A 172 -11.17 5.36 0.54
CA LEU A 172 -11.28 6.14 1.78
C LEU A 172 -12.01 7.47 1.51
N GLU A 173 -12.82 7.89 2.48
CA GLU A 173 -13.72 9.06 2.37
C GLU A 173 -13.01 10.41 2.26
N HIS A 174 -11.72 10.48 2.61
CA HIS A 174 -10.97 11.73 2.56
C HIS A 174 -9.67 11.57 1.79
N VAL A 175 -9.45 12.46 0.84
CA VAL A 175 -8.20 12.57 0.07
C VAL A 175 -7.53 13.89 0.42
N TYR A 176 -6.24 13.89 0.73
CA TYR A 176 -5.54 15.10 1.12
C TYR A 176 -5.05 15.86 -0.13
N ASN A 177 -5.58 17.07 -0.34
CA ASN A 177 -5.09 18.00 -1.34
C ASN A 177 -3.92 18.79 -0.77
N ARG A 178 -2.71 18.47 -1.24
CA ARG A 178 -1.47 19.09 -0.78
C ARG A 178 -1.37 20.58 -1.15
N GLU A 179 -1.81 20.96 -2.34
CA GLU A 179 -1.72 22.36 -2.81
C GLU A 179 -2.61 23.27 -2.00
N GLN A 180 -3.82 22.79 -1.70
CA GLN A 180 -4.80 23.52 -0.90
C GLN A 180 -4.66 23.28 0.61
N LYS A 181 -3.77 22.36 1.01
CA LYS A 181 -3.50 21.95 2.40
C LYS A 181 -4.77 21.60 3.18
N ARG A 182 -5.68 20.85 2.55
CA ARG A 182 -6.95 20.45 3.15
C ARG A 182 -7.37 19.06 2.70
N TRP A 183 -8.20 18.42 3.52
CA TRP A 183 -8.91 17.21 3.12
C TRP A 183 -10.04 17.56 2.16
N GLU A 184 -10.16 16.77 1.11
CA GLU A 184 -11.25 16.79 0.16
C GLU A 184 -12.13 15.57 0.37
N ASP A 185 -13.42 15.78 0.15
CA ASP A 185 -14.44 14.76 0.28
C ASP A 185 -14.38 13.81 -0.93
N ASN A 186 -14.22 12.52 -0.64
CA ASN A 186 -14.22 11.41 -1.58
C ASN A 186 -15.37 10.42 -1.30
N SER A 187 -16.37 10.82 -0.51
CA SER A 187 -17.56 10.00 -0.31
C SER A 187 -18.31 9.79 -1.64
N PRO A 188 -18.94 8.61 -1.81
CA PRO A 188 -19.58 8.23 -3.07
C PRO A 188 -20.76 9.17 -3.38
N PRO A 189 -20.89 9.67 -4.63
CA PRO A 189 -21.98 10.57 -5.00
C PRO A 189 -23.37 9.98 -4.79
N SER A 190 -23.49 8.65 -4.96
CA SER A 190 -24.74 7.90 -4.78
C SER A 190 -25.17 7.79 -3.31
N GLY A 191 -24.25 7.99 -2.35
CA GLY A 191 -24.48 7.81 -0.92
C GLY A 191 -24.69 6.35 -0.47
N ASN A 192 -24.61 5.38 -1.38
CA ASN A 192 -24.96 3.98 -1.10
C ASN A 192 -23.73 3.07 -0.87
N ALA A 193 -22.57 3.44 -1.39
CA ALA A 193 -21.34 2.66 -1.16
C ALA A 193 -20.73 2.99 0.20
N ARG A 194 -20.22 1.96 0.87
CA ARG A 194 -19.58 2.12 2.18
C ARG A 194 -18.10 2.35 1.99
N LYS A 195 -17.61 3.54 2.35
CA LYS A 195 -16.19 3.92 2.31
C LYS A 195 -15.56 4.11 3.71
N HIS A 196 -16.31 3.79 4.77
CA HIS A 196 -15.89 3.97 6.17
C HIS A 196 -15.59 2.65 6.91
N THR A 197 -14.81 2.76 7.99
CA THR A 197 -14.44 1.66 8.90
C THR A 197 -15.58 1.26 9.85
N ASP A 198 -15.35 0.28 10.73
CA ASP A 198 -16.22 -0.04 11.88
C ASP A 198 -15.69 0.60 13.18
N GLY A 199 -15.20 1.85 13.06
CA GLY A 199 -14.70 2.67 14.15
C GLY A 199 -13.17 2.76 14.27
N GLY A 200 -12.44 1.95 13.50
CA GLY A 200 -10.98 2.05 13.40
C GLY A 200 -10.50 3.17 12.47
N LEU A 201 -9.18 3.31 12.34
CA LEU A 201 -8.53 4.29 11.48
C LEU A 201 -7.85 3.61 10.31
N ALA A 202 -8.20 3.99 9.07
CA ALA A 202 -7.44 3.63 7.88
C ALA A 202 -6.73 4.86 7.31
N ILE A 203 -5.44 4.72 6.99
CA ILE A 203 -4.63 5.73 6.30
C ILE A 203 -3.92 5.04 5.13
N SER A 204 -4.03 5.60 3.93
CA SER A 204 -3.32 5.13 2.74
C SER A 204 -2.30 6.15 2.26
N ILE A 205 -1.14 5.68 1.81
CA ILE A 205 -0.18 6.46 1.02
C ILE A 205 0.06 5.70 -0.29
N SER A 206 -0.34 6.31 -1.40
CA SER A 206 -0.35 5.68 -2.71
C SER A 206 0.50 6.45 -3.71
N ALA A 207 1.06 5.74 -4.70
CA ALA A 207 1.65 6.36 -5.87
C ALA A 207 0.51 6.73 -6.85
N CYS A 208 0.31 8.02 -7.08
CA CYS A 208 -0.64 8.52 -8.07
C CYS A 208 0.11 8.97 -9.33
N LEU A 209 -0.48 8.80 -10.52
CA LEU A 209 0.07 9.39 -11.74
C LEU A 209 -0.52 10.79 -11.92
N ASP A 210 0.28 11.72 -12.44
CA ASP A 210 -0.23 13.06 -12.75
C ASP A 210 -1.35 12.97 -13.80
N HIS A 211 -2.46 13.65 -13.52
CA HIS A 211 -3.72 13.63 -14.27
C HIS A 211 -3.56 13.92 -15.77
N GLU A 212 -2.64 14.82 -16.14
CA GLU A 212 -2.37 15.19 -17.55
C GLU A 212 -1.89 14.00 -18.39
N ILE A 213 -1.16 13.05 -17.79
CA ILE A 213 -0.62 11.87 -18.48
C ILE A 213 -1.57 10.67 -18.38
N ALA A 214 -2.37 10.60 -17.31
CA ALA A 214 -3.38 9.55 -17.13
C ALA A 214 -4.41 9.52 -18.26
N ALA A 215 -4.78 10.68 -18.81
CA ALA A 215 -5.72 10.79 -19.95
C ALA A 215 -5.13 10.25 -21.27
N ASP A 216 -3.82 10.33 -21.47
CA ASP A 216 -3.14 10.01 -22.73
C ASP A 216 -2.56 8.58 -22.79
N THR A 217 -2.66 7.79 -21.72
CA THR A 217 -1.95 6.51 -21.61
C THR A 217 -2.88 5.29 -21.67
N SER A 218 -3.09 4.76 -22.88
CA SER A 218 -3.70 3.46 -23.09
C SER A 218 -2.75 2.33 -22.63
N ALA A 219 -3.07 1.70 -21.50
CA ALA A 219 -2.55 0.42 -21.04
C ALA A 219 -1.03 0.32 -20.75
N PHE A 220 -0.71 0.14 -19.46
CA PHE A 220 0.62 -0.25 -18.95
C PHE A 220 1.78 0.59 -19.47
N THR A 221 1.90 1.83 -18.99
CA THR A 221 3.14 2.57 -19.14
C THR A 221 4.29 1.80 -18.51
N LYS A 222 5.48 1.93 -19.10
CA LYS A 222 6.74 1.43 -18.54
C LYS A 222 7.22 2.34 -17.41
N THR A 223 6.31 2.68 -16.50
CA THR A 223 6.57 3.47 -15.30
C THR A 223 7.44 2.66 -14.34
N MET A 224 8.37 3.34 -13.69
CA MET A 224 9.28 2.71 -12.75
C MET A 224 8.63 2.60 -11.38
N ASN A 225 8.09 1.43 -11.08
CA ASN A 225 7.54 1.09 -9.77
C ASN A 225 8.65 0.99 -8.72
N GLY A 226 8.32 1.31 -7.47
CA GLY A 226 9.24 1.26 -6.32
C GLY A 226 9.78 2.62 -5.90
N ALA A 227 9.45 3.70 -6.60
CA ALA A 227 9.96 5.03 -6.28
C ALA A 227 9.37 5.58 -4.97
N LEU A 228 8.05 5.43 -4.79
CA LEU A 228 7.38 5.77 -3.53
C LEU A 228 8.00 4.98 -2.38
N THR A 229 8.13 3.67 -2.55
CA THR A 229 8.69 2.79 -1.51
C THR A 229 10.11 3.20 -1.14
N TYR A 230 10.97 3.41 -2.14
CA TYR A 230 12.35 3.83 -1.91
C TYR A 230 12.41 5.14 -1.13
N LEU A 231 11.67 6.16 -1.57
CA LEU A 231 11.70 7.48 -0.96
C LEU A 231 11.10 7.45 0.45
N LEU A 232 9.98 6.76 0.65
CA LEU A 232 9.37 6.58 1.97
C LEU A 232 10.36 5.94 2.94
N VAL A 233 10.95 4.80 2.57
CA VAL A 233 11.93 4.10 3.42
C VAL A 233 13.14 4.99 3.71
N TYR A 234 13.64 5.71 2.70
CA TYR A 234 14.78 6.61 2.86
C TYR A 234 14.47 7.77 3.81
N MET A 235 13.35 8.47 3.63
CA MET A 235 12.99 9.64 4.44
C MET A 235 12.71 9.25 5.89
N VAL A 236 11.96 8.17 6.12
CA VAL A 236 11.65 7.68 7.47
C VAL A 236 12.91 7.25 8.22
N LYS A 237 13.88 6.62 7.55
CA LYS A 237 15.16 6.25 8.19
C LYS A 237 16.05 7.46 8.47
N LYS A 238 15.99 8.49 7.62
CA LYS A 238 16.85 9.67 7.70
C LYS A 238 16.35 10.69 8.72
N TYR A 239 15.04 10.86 8.83
CA TYR A 239 14.42 11.88 9.67
C TYR A 239 13.48 11.21 10.68
N PRO A 240 13.90 11.06 11.95
CA PRO A 240 13.02 10.55 13.00
C PRO A 240 11.93 11.57 13.34
N GLY A 241 10.72 11.10 13.63
CA GLY A 241 9.62 11.95 14.12
C GLY A 241 8.91 12.77 13.04
N LEU A 242 9.01 12.40 11.76
CA LEU A 242 8.25 13.04 10.69
C LEU A 242 6.75 13.02 10.97
N THR A 243 6.06 14.10 10.60
CA THR A 243 4.61 14.08 10.43
C THR A 243 4.23 13.55 9.05
N TYR A 244 2.94 13.26 8.83
CA TYR A 244 2.46 12.85 7.50
C TYR A 244 2.72 13.94 6.45
N GLY A 245 2.52 15.20 6.83
CA GLY A 245 2.78 16.37 5.98
C GLY A 245 4.27 16.50 5.65
N ASP A 246 5.16 16.36 6.64
CA ASP A 246 6.61 16.42 6.42
C ASP A 246 7.08 15.31 5.48
N LEU A 247 6.59 14.08 5.69
CA LEU A 247 6.92 12.94 4.83
C LEU A 247 6.48 13.19 3.39
N LEU A 248 5.26 13.69 3.21
CA LEU A 248 4.70 13.97 1.89
C LEU A 248 5.50 15.07 1.18
N ASP A 249 5.79 16.17 1.87
CA ASP A 249 6.56 17.29 1.32
C ASP A 249 7.98 16.88 0.91
N LEU A 250 8.67 16.08 1.74
CA LEU A 250 10.02 15.59 1.44
C LEU A 250 10.05 14.66 0.22
N ILE A 251 9.06 13.76 0.09
CA ILE A 251 8.97 12.87 -1.06
C ILE A 251 8.69 13.70 -2.33
N HIS A 252 7.74 14.63 -2.29
CA HIS A 252 7.42 15.53 -3.41
C HIS A 252 8.61 16.38 -3.84
N GLU A 253 9.36 16.94 -2.89
CA GLU A 253 10.55 17.75 -3.18
C GLU A 253 11.63 16.92 -3.91
N GLU A 254 11.85 15.68 -3.48
CA GLU A 254 12.86 14.80 -4.10
C GLU A 254 12.43 14.35 -5.51
N LEU A 255 11.14 14.09 -5.72
CA LEU A 255 10.58 13.78 -7.03
C LEU A 255 10.66 14.97 -8.00
N SER A 256 10.37 16.17 -7.51
CA SER A 256 10.45 17.41 -8.31
C SER A 256 11.90 17.67 -8.77
N LYS A 257 12.88 17.54 -7.87
CA LYS A 257 14.31 17.65 -8.21
C LYS A 257 14.75 16.64 -9.28
N PHE A 258 14.20 15.43 -9.22
CA PHE A 258 14.48 14.40 -10.20
C PHE A 258 13.99 14.79 -11.60
N ASN A 259 12.78 15.34 -11.69
CA ASN A 259 12.16 15.77 -12.94
C ASN A 259 12.83 17.03 -13.53
N GLU A 260 13.32 17.95 -12.69
CA GLU A 260 13.87 19.25 -13.12
C GLU A 260 15.34 19.26 -13.59
N GLY A 261 16.13 18.20 -13.42
CA GLY A 261 17.56 18.24 -13.83
C GLY A 261 18.59 18.31 -12.70
N GLY A 262 18.18 18.64 -11.48
CA GLY A 262 19.05 19.25 -10.47
C GLY A 262 19.58 18.33 -9.36
N CYS A 263 20.88 18.49 -9.08
CA CYS A 263 21.63 18.08 -7.87
C CYS A 263 22.05 16.59 -7.68
N ARG A 264 23.07 16.36 -6.82
CA ARG A 264 23.83 15.09 -6.68
C ARG A 264 23.02 13.84 -6.28
N PRO A 265 22.01 13.85 -5.38
CA PRO A 265 21.19 12.65 -5.11
C PRO A 265 20.35 12.23 -6.31
N ALA A 266 19.89 13.19 -7.11
CA ALA A 266 19.18 12.93 -8.36
C ALA A 266 20.03 12.16 -9.39
N LYS A 267 21.37 12.25 -9.36
CA LYS A 267 22.22 11.45 -10.28
C LYS A 267 22.19 9.95 -9.96
N PHE A 268 22.16 9.57 -8.68
CA PHE A 268 22.06 8.16 -8.27
C PHE A 268 20.66 7.63 -8.54
N LEU A 269 19.64 8.41 -8.19
CA LEU A 269 18.25 8.08 -8.51
C LEU A 269 18.05 7.98 -10.02
N ARG A 270 18.60 8.87 -10.85
CA ARG A 270 18.53 8.77 -12.34
C ARG A 270 19.19 7.52 -12.92
N LYS A 271 20.19 6.99 -12.22
CA LYS A 271 20.84 5.73 -12.60
C LYS A 271 19.94 4.52 -12.30
N ILE A 272 19.17 4.58 -11.20
CA ILE A 272 18.23 3.53 -10.80
C ILE A 272 16.92 3.65 -11.60
N PHE A 273 16.34 4.85 -11.58
CA PHE A 273 15.09 5.25 -12.19
C PHE A 273 15.39 5.94 -13.53
N LYS A 274 15.23 5.23 -14.64
CA LYS A 274 15.56 5.69 -16.01
C LYS A 274 14.78 6.97 -16.38
N ASN A 275 15.43 8.11 -16.20
CA ASN A 275 15.12 9.47 -16.69
C ASN A 275 13.71 10.08 -16.48
N GLN A 276 12.68 9.36 -16.04
CA GLN A 276 11.36 9.93 -15.72
C GLN A 276 10.72 9.21 -14.53
N LEU A 277 10.26 10.00 -13.56
CA LEU A 277 9.51 9.55 -12.40
C LEU A 277 8.20 10.33 -12.39
N LEU A 278 7.13 9.66 -12.82
CA LEU A 278 5.84 10.27 -13.16
C LEU A 278 4.78 10.10 -12.06
N GLN A 279 5.22 9.72 -10.86
CA GLN A 279 4.35 9.41 -9.74
C GLN A 279 4.47 10.49 -8.68
N THR A 280 3.33 10.97 -8.19
CA THR A 280 3.21 11.84 -7.02
C THR A 280 2.57 11.06 -5.87
N PRO A 281 3.11 11.12 -4.65
CA PRO A 281 2.45 10.47 -3.52
C PRO A 281 1.14 11.20 -3.19
N GLN A 282 0.10 10.42 -2.90
CA GLN A 282 -1.18 10.90 -2.41
C GLN A 282 -1.51 10.23 -1.08
N ILE A 283 -2.14 10.97 -0.17
CA ILE A 283 -2.62 10.46 1.11
C ILE A 283 -4.15 10.44 1.08
N SER A 284 -4.73 9.34 1.54
CA SER A 284 -6.16 9.25 1.83
C SER A 284 -6.40 8.65 3.22
N SER A 285 -7.54 8.92 3.83
CA SER A 285 -7.87 8.44 5.18
C SER A 285 -9.38 8.31 5.41
N SER A 286 -9.76 7.40 6.32
CA SER A 286 -11.13 7.27 6.81
C SER A 286 -11.54 8.38 7.79
N GLU A 287 -10.60 9.21 8.26
CA GLU A 287 -10.89 10.36 9.12
C GLU A 287 -10.01 11.55 8.73
N GLN A 288 -10.48 12.77 8.97
CA GLN A 288 -9.65 13.97 8.79
C GLN A 288 -8.75 14.21 10.01
N PHE A 289 -7.50 14.59 9.77
CA PHE A 289 -6.56 14.99 10.83
C PHE A 289 -5.57 16.04 10.33
N ASP A 290 -4.92 16.76 11.26
CA ASP A 290 -3.86 17.70 10.90
C ASP A 290 -2.58 16.93 10.51
N VAL A 291 -2.31 16.86 9.21
CA VAL A 291 -1.19 16.08 8.65
C VAL A 291 0.17 16.59 9.13
N TYR A 292 0.28 17.86 9.53
CA TYR A 292 1.52 18.48 10.03
C TYR A 292 1.64 18.43 11.56
N LYS A 293 0.68 17.80 12.26
CA LYS A 293 0.76 17.52 13.70
C LYS A 293 0.74 16.03 14.01
N LYS A 294 0.11 15.21 13.17
CA LYS A 294 0.08 13.75 13.36
C LYS A 294 1.41 13.16 12.92
N HIS A 295 2.15 12.56 13.85
CA HIS A 295 3.39 11.85 13.53
C HIS A 295 3.09 10.61 12.68
N PHE A 296 3.95 10.37 11.69
CA PHE A 296 3.92 9.15 10.88
C PHE A 296 4.46 7.97 11.69
N LEU A 297 3.58 7.06 12.08
CA LEU A 297 3.91 5.85 12.81
C LEU A 297 3.02 4.71 12.34
N PHE A 298 3.63 3.53 12.11
CA PHE A 298 2.91 2.27 11.96
C PHE A 298 2.53 1.71 13.32
#